data_AF-A0A9Y3S9V5-F1
#
_entry.id   AF-A0A9Y3S9V5-F1
#
_cell.length_a   1.000
_cell.length_b   1.000
_cell.length_c   1.000
_cell.angle_alpha   90.00
_cell.angle_beta   90.00
_cell.angle_gamma   90.00
#
_symmetry.space_group_name_H-M   'P 1'
#
loop_
_entity.id
_entity.type
_entity.pdbx_description
1 polymer ?
#
loop_
_entity_poly.entity_id
_entity_poly.type
_entity_poly.pdbx_seq_one_letter_code
_entity_poly.pdbx_strand_id
1 'polypeptide(L)'
;MAKKGDITHHFYLSCLFRELVQSTFPQKKILFHSWFQLLLLFCVLALGLCYTLSSRSLSLWQSFPLQEQYQWFLNQNSRVNAPAYRIHPKNKVILNKTTEPSTVRSTSLQYHQAYPRNYHFLMDNTEVCKNKIPFLVLMVPVQPKNVAARDAIRQTWGKENIVQGEVVLTLFMLGVSREDDVEKLKQENLQHHDLIQSDFTDSYLNLTIKTMVIMDWLSTHCPAAAYAMKIDSDMFLNVDNLVIMLKQPGIPKTNYLTGMLMWNRPVIRSKNSKWYVPEELYPEPEYPTYTLVFMDNKMRHLKGIFICIAAAVIFIFFYLNSNKVVRNIPYQPASAEPHWEDPGPYHVAYPRNYKFIMDDMPTCRTTTPFLILMVPVAPGNVATRDAIRQTWGNEKLVLGQQVETVFIVGLPGGSDAKHQQEKLQQENQLYHDLIQSNFQDSYYNLTIKTMVMLEWLAAHCTKASFVMKIDSDVILNVPNLVKLLVDPSTAKQNYMTGLVWWHSPVLRNPFMKFYMPRSVIAESEYPPYPLGFAYVMSLDLPGKILGVSPEIKPIYIEDAYLGMCLKRLGVSPTDPPEETMFLVNPSHSLSSCSLSKVIASTTTSILQMNDYWERIKRGVQC
;
A
#
# COMPACT_ATOMS: atom_id res chain seq x y z
N MET A 1 26.49 -54.45 30.92
CA MET A 1 27.30 -55.46 30.19
C MET A 1 26.56 -55.84 28.90
N ALA A 2 27.23 -55.68 27.73
CA ALA A 2 27.10 -56.34 26.40
C ALA A 2 25.70 -56.65 25.80
N LYS A 3 25.41 -56.73 24.48
CA LYS A 3 25.99 -56.44 23.13
C LYS A 3 24.80 -56.76 22.17
N LYS A 4 24.44 -55.92 21.18
CA LYS A 4 24.77 -55.94 19.72
C LYS A 4 24.23 -57.13 18.87
N GLY A 5 23.47 -56.79 17.79
CA GLY A 5 23.03 -57.61 16.62
C GLY A 5 21.56 -57.26 16.27
N ASP A 6 21.07 -57.01 15.04
CA ASP A 6 21.54 -57.28 13.68
C ASP A 6 20.71 -56.41 12.68
N ILE A 7 21.31 -55.83 11.62
CA ILE A 7 20.59 -55.17 10.50
C ILE A 7 21.29 -55.56 9.20
N THR A 8 20.73 -56.51 8.46
CA THR A 8 21.05 -56.74 7.04
C THR A 8 19.84 -57.35 6.34
N HIS A 9 18.98 -56.53 5.71
CA HIS A 9 18.02 -57.05 4.70
C HIS A 9 17.48 -56.05 3.67
N HIS A 10 18.06 -54.84 3.51
CA HIS A 10 17.48 -53.81 2.61
C HIS A 10 18.32 -53.41 1.38
N PHE A 11 19.32 -54.19 0.96
CA PHE A 11 20.26 -53.79 -0.10
C PHE A 11 20.16 -54.50 -1.47
N TYR A 12 19.05 -55.19 -1.79
CA TYR A 12 18.96 -55.96 -3.05
C TYR A 12 17.90 -55.50 -4.08
N LEU A 13 17.11 -54.46 -3.83
CA LEU A 13 16.06 -54.00 -4.78
C LEU A 13 16.40 -52.74 -5.58
N SER A 14 17.53 -52.09 -5.36
CA SER A 14 17.92 -50.87 -6.09
C SER A 14 18.81 -51.08 -7.32
N CYS A 15 19.29 -52.30 -7.58
CA CYS A 15 20.23 -52.57 -8.69
C CYS A 15 19.55 -52.98 -10.01
N LEU A 16 18.33 -53.55 -9.98
CA LEU A 16 17.65 -54.06 -11.18
C LEU A 16 16.89 -53.01 -12.00
N PHE A 17 16.60 -51.84 -11.44
CA PHE A 17 15.91 -50.76 -12.18
C PHE A 17 16.85 -49.90 -13.04
N ARG A 18 18.17 -50.07 -12.88
CA ARG A 18 19.18 -49.23 -13.55
C ARG A 18 19.61 -49.74 -14.92
N GLU A 19 19.38 -51.01 -15.24
CA GLU A 19 19.74 -51.59 -16.54
C GLU A 19 18.61 -51.52 -17.59
N LEU A 20 17.36 -51.28 -17.19
CA LEU A 20 16.23 -51.28 -18.14
C LEU A 20 16.00 -49.95 -18.89
N VAL A 21 16.70 -48.86 -18.53
CA VAL A 21 16.47 -47.52 -19.11
C VAL A 21 17.47 -47.16 -20.23
N GLN A 22 18.46 -48.01 -20.52
CA GLN A 22 19.52 -47.68 -21.49
C GLN A 22 19.31 -48.16 -22.93
N SER A 23 18.17 -48.78 -23.31
CA SER A 23 18.06 -49.42 -24.62
C SER A 23 17.17 -48.73 -25.69
N THR A 24 16.53 -47.58 -25.45
CA THR A 24 15.55 -47.03 -26.42
C THR A 24 15.74 -45.56 -26.87
N PHE A 25 16.97 -45.05 -26.92
CA PHE A 25 17.25 -43.65 -27.28
C PHE A 25 17.77 -43.30 -28.69
N PRO A 26 18.17 -44.21 -29.61
CA PRO A 26 18.68 -43.75 -30.91
C PRO A 26 17.61 -43.35 -31.94
N GLN A 27 16.38 -43.90 -31.87
CA GLN A 27 15.41 -43.79 -32.98
C GLN A 27 14.50 -42.54 -32.97
N LYS A 28 14.38 -41.79 -31.85
CA LYS A 28 13.49 -40.61 -31.78
C LYS A 28 14.10 -39.30 -32.28
N LYS A 29 15.42 -39.25 -32.56
CA LYS A 29 16.11 -38.01 -32.99
C LYS A 29 15.80 -37.60 -34.44
N ILE A 30 15.56 -38.57 -35.34
CA ILE A 30 15.38 -38.29 -36.78
C ILE A 30 13.98 -37.73 -37.06
N LEU A 31 12.95 -38.27 -36.40
CA LEU A 31 11.57 -37.76 -36.49
C LEU A 31 11.45 -36.32 -35.95
N PHE A 32 12.13 -36.00 -34.84
CA PHE A 32 12.08 -34.65 -34.26
C PHE A 32 12.69 -33.58 -35.17
N HIS A 33 13.76 -33.91 -35.89
CA HIS A 33 14.43 -32.97 -36.81
C HIS A 33 13.59 -32.66 -38.05
N SER A 34 12.86 -33.65 -38.58
CA SER A 34 11.97 -33.45 -39.72
C SER A 34 10.76 -32.57 -39.38
N TRP A 35 10.18 -32.75 -38.17
CA TRP A 35 9.09 -31.90 -37.70
C TRP A 35 9.55 -30.47 -37.42
N PHE A 36 10.78 -30.29 -36.90
CA PHE A 36 11.36 -28.97 -36.67
C PHE A 36 11.53 -28.16 -37.96
N GLN A 37 12.03 -28.78 -39.04
CA GLN A 37 12.19 -28.08 -40.32
C GLN A 37 10.83 -27.68 -40.95
N LEU A 38 9.81 -28.53 -40.80
CA LEU A 38 8.46 -28.26 -41.29
C LEU A 38 7.80 -27.07 -40.55
N LEU A 39 8.00 -27.00 -39.24
CA LEU A 39 7.45 -25.93 -38.40
C LEU A 39 8.17 -24.59 -38.65
N LEU A 40 9.49 -24.64 -38.89
CA LEU A 40 10.27 -23.45 -39.26
C LEU A 40 9.83 -22.88 -40.62
N LEU A 41 9.58 -23.77 -41.60
CA LEU A 41 9.08 -23.38 -42.92
C LEU A 41 7.69 -22.72 -42.80
N PHE A 42 6.81 -23.26 -41.94
CA PHE A 42 5.48 -22.71 -41.70
C PHE A 42 5.54 -21.32 -41.04
N CYS A 43 6.45 -21.11 -40.09
CA CYS A 43 6.66 -19.79 -39.47
C CYS A 43 7.18 -18.75 -40.47
N VAL A 44 8.11 -19.12 -41.36
CA VAL A 44 8.63 -18.20 -42.39
C VAL A 44 7.55 -17.86 -43.42
N LEU A 45 6.73 -18.83 -43.83
CA LEU A 45 5.60 -18.60 -44.73
C LEU A 45 4.53 -17.72 -44.08
N ALA A 46 4.21 -17.92 -42.79
CA ALA A 46 3.26 -17.10 -42.05
C ALA A 46 3.76 -15.65 -41.87
N LEU A 47 5.06 -15.45 -41.61
CA LEU A 47 5.66 -14.12 -41.54
C LEU A 47 5.67 -13.43 -42.92
N GLY A 48 5.94 -14.18 -44.00
CA GLY A 48 5.79 -13.68 -45.36
C GLY A 48 4.35 -13.31 -45.72
N LEU A 49 3.37 -14.09 -45.27
CA LEU A 49 1.95 -13.79 -45.45
C LEU A 49 1.53 -12.54 -44.67
N CYS A 50 1.97 -12.40 -43.42
CA CYS A 50 1.71 -11.20 -42.61
C CYS A 50 2.37 -9.96 -43.21
N TYR A 51 3.57 -10.08 -43.77
CA TYR A 51 4.26 -8.97 -44.43
C TYR A 51 3.59 -8.56 -45.75
N THR A 52 3.10 -9.53 -46.54
CA THR A 52 2.37 -9.27 -47.79
C THR A 52 0.95 -8.74 -47.55
N LEU A 53 0.27 -9.19 -46.49
CA LEU A 53 -1.03 -8.67 -46.04
C LEU A 53 -0.91 -7.28 -45.37
N SER A 54 0.21 -7.01 -44.70
CA SER A 54 0.53 -5.68 -44.16
C SER A 54 0.87 -4.67 -45.25
N SER A 55 1.35 -5.12 -46.42
CA SER A 55 1.83 -4.25 -47.50
C SER A 55 0.85 -4.11 -48.67
N ARG A 56 -0.32 -4.77 -48.64
CA ARG A 56 -1.39 -4.54 -49.61
C ARG A 56 -2.70 -4.07 -48.96
N SER A 57 -3.01 -2.80 -49.24
CA SER A 57 -4.29 -2.10 -49.15
C SER A 57 -4.93 -1.87 -47.77
N LEU A 58 -4.67 -0.66 -47.25
CA LEU A 58 -5.74 0.22 -46.74
C LEU A 58 -6.85 0.33 -47.80
N SER A 59 -7.93 -0.44 -47.67
CA SER A 59 -9.22 -0.13 -48.31
C SER A 59 -10.39 -1.04 -47.89
N LEU A 60 -10.16 -2.14 -47.16
CA LEU A 60 -11.22 -3.09 -46.78
C LEU A 60 -11.83 -2.90 -45.38
N TRP A 61 -11.42 -1.88 -44.62
CA TRP A 61 -11.94 -1.59 -43.27
C TRP A 61 -12.86 -0.36 -43.22
N GLN A 62 -13.60 -0.07 -44.29
CA GLN A 62 -14.62 0.98 -44.33
C GLN A 62 -16.07 0.47 -44.21
N SER A 63 -16.29 -0.81 -43.87
CA SER A 63 -17.64 -1.37 -43.82
C SER A 63 -17.91 -2.17 -42.54
N PHE A 64 -17.90 -1.51 -41.38
CA PHE A 64 -18.60 -2.01 -40.18
C PHE A 64 -19.21 -0.84 -39.37
N PRO A 65 -20.51 -0.88 -39.05
CA PRO A 65 -21.23 0.25 -38.46
C PRO A 65 -21.10 0.24 -36.93
N LEU A 66 -20.11 0.95 -36.39
CA LEU A 66 -19.99 1.27 -34.95
C LEU A 66 -19.58 2.73 -34.72
N GLN A 67 -19.92 3.62 -35.66
CA GLN A 67 -19.51 5.03 -35.64
C GLN A 67 -20.55 6.00 -35.04
N GLU A 68 -21.59 5.51 -34.36
CA GLU A 68 -22.56 6.40 -33.68
C GLU A 68 -22.31 6.59 -32.17
N GLN A 69 -21.54 5.74 -31.49
CA GLN A 69 -21.28 5.92 -30.05
C GLN A 69 -20.07 6.79 -29.70
N TYR A 70 -19.22 7.14 -30.68
CA TYR A 70 -18.03 7.97 -30.43
C TYR A 70 -18.21 9.47 -30.70
N GLN A 71 -19.32 9.89 -31.32
CA GLN A 71 -19.60 11.31 -31.58
C GLN A 71 -20.18 12.07 -30.36
N TRP A 72 -20.66 11.36 -29.33
CA TRP A 72 -21.14 12.01 -28.09
C TRP A 72 -19.99 12.48 -27.18
N PHE A 73 -18.87 11.75 -27.12
CA PHE A 73 -17.72 12.09 -26.27
C PHE A 73 -16.88 13.25 -26.80
N LEU A 74 -16.89 13.49 -28.12
CA LEU A 74 -16.05 14.50 -28.77
C LEU A 74 -16.74 15.86 -28.97
N ASN A 75 -18.04 15.97 -28.68
CA ASN A 75 -18.82 17.19 -28.93
C ASN A 75 -19.33 17.86 -27.64
N GLN A 76 -18.52 17.89 -26.58
CA GLN A 76 -18.66 18.89 -25.52
C GLN A 76 -17.67 20.05 -25.74
N ASN A 77 -17.90 20.79 -26.83
CA ASN A 77 -17.55 22.20 -26.87
C ASN A 77 -18.55 22.98 -25.99
N SER A 78 -18.47 22.80 -24.67
CA SER A 78 -19.12 23.72 -23.74
C SER A 78 -18.28 24.99 -23.71
N ARG A 79 -18.75 25.99 -24.46
CA ARG A 79 -18.32 27.38 -24.38
C ARG A 79 -17.96 27.75 -22.94
N VAL A 80 -16.77 28.30 -22.78
CA VAL A 80 -16.28 28.95 -21.56
C VAL A 80 -17.32 29.97 -21.11
N ASN A 81 -18.07 29.62 -20.07
CA ASN A 81 -18.75 30.54 -19.18
C ASN A 81 -18.58 29.96 -17.77
N ALA A 82 -17.33 29.98 -17.28
CA ALA A 82 -17.06 29.75 -15.87
C ALA A 82 -17.74 30.88 -15.09
N PRO A 83 -18.57 30.60 -14.07
CA PRO A 83 -19.13 31.65 -13.25
C PRO A 83 -18.00 32.43 -12.57
N ALA A 84 -18.14 33.75 -12.53
CA ALA A 84 -17.19 34.61 -11.83
C ALA A 84 -16.97 34.11 -10.39
N TYR A 85 -15.70 34.11 -9.99
CA TYR A 85 -15.19 33.80 -8.66
C TYR A 85 -16.22 34.13 -7.55
N ARG A 86 -16.88 33.11 -6.97
CA ARG A 86 -17.78 33.33 -5.83
C ARG A 86 -16.95 33.42 -4.56
N ILE A 87 -16.51 34.64 -4.24
CA ILE A 87 -16.09 34.96 -2.87
C ILE A 87 -17.33 34.84 -1.98
N HIS A 88 -17.28 33.95 -0.99
CA HIS A 88 -18.34 33.83 0.01
C HIS A 88 -18.58 35.20 0.68
N PRO A 89 -19.83 35.69 0.80
CA PRO A 89 -20.12 37.08 1.19
C PRO A 89 -19.59 37.49 2.59
N LYS A 90 -19.24 36.54 3.46
CA LYS A 90 -18.63 36.82 4.77
C LYS A 90 -17.16 37.25 4.70
N ASN A 91 -16.42 36.93 3.63
CA ASN A 91 -15.00 37.30 3.50
C ASN A 91 -14.77 38.60 2.72
N LYS A 92 -15.82 39.23 2.17
CA LYS A 92 -15.72 40.58 1.58
C LYS A 92 -15.54 41.69 2.63
N VAL A 93 -15.90 41.43 3.90
CA VAL A 93 -15.96 42.46 4.95
C VAL A 93 -14.62 42.66 5.68
N ILE A 94 -13.66 41.73 5.55
CA ILE A 94 -12.41 41.75 6.32
C ILE A 94 -11.31 42.60 5.65
N LEU A 95 -11.41 42.91 4.36
CA LEU A 95 -10.37 43.73 3.69
C LEU A 95 -10.41 45.23 4.05
N ASN A 96 -11.46 45.73 4.72
CA ASN A 96 -11.70 47.17 4.90
C ASN A 96 -11.96 47.64 6.35
N LYS A 97 -11.61 46.87 7.39
CA LYS A 97 -11.75 47.35 8.78
C LYS A 97 -10.47 47.22 9.58
N THR A 98 -9.76 48.34 9.70
CA THR A 98 -8.94 48.65 10.88
C THR A 98 -9.87 48.80 12.09
N THR A 99 -9.85 47.84 13.00
CA THR A 99 -10.45 48.06 14.33
C THR A 99 -9.65 47.30 15.38
N GLU A 100 -9.29 48.03 16.43
CA GLU A 100 -8.49 47.59 17.58
C GLU A 100 -9.10 46.38 18.30
N PRO A 101 -8.28 45.53 18.96
CA PRO A 101 -8.77 44.33 19.60
C PRO A 101 -9.37 44.65 20.97
N SER A 102 -10.65 44.34 21.12
CA SER A 102 -11.34 44.28 22.41
C SER A 102 -11.03 42.95 23.11
N THR A 103 -10.70 43.04 24.39
CA THR A 103 -10.31 41.96 25.29
C THR A 103 -11.49 41.08 25.68
N VAL A 104 -11.58 39.89 25.09
CA VAL A 104 -12.41 38.80 25.61
C VAL A 104 -11.50 37.63 25.96
N ARG A 105 -11.36 37.35 27.26
CA ARG A 105 -10.72 36.14 27.77
C ARG A 105 -11.56 34.92 27.38
N SER A 106 -11.11 34.19 26.37
CA SER A 106 -11.47 32.79 26.15
C SER A 106 -10.19 31.96 26.27
N THR A 107 -10.28 30.81 26.93
CA THR A 107 -9.26 29.76 26.92
C THR A 107 -9.18 29.19 25.49
N SER A 108 -8.50 29.89 24.59
CA SER A 108 -8.31 29.47 23.21
C SER A 108 -7.05 28.61 23.10
N LEU A 109 -7.18 27.44 22.49
CA LEU A 109 -6.05 26.82 21.82
C LEU A 109 -5.42 27.88 20.90
N GLN A 110 -4.15 28.23 21.13
CA GLN A 110 -3.40 29.08 20.22
C GLN A 110 -3.28 28.35 18.87
N TYR A 111 -4.10 28.73 17.90
CA TYR A 111 -3.96 28.23 16.53
C TYR A 111 -2.81 28.98 15.83
N HIS A 112 -1.94 28.23 15.15
CA HIS A 112 -0.77 28.81 14.48
C HIS A 112 -1.18 29.46 13.15
N GLN A 113 -1.06 30.78 13.07
CA GLN A 113 -1.23 31.50 11.81
C GLN A 113 0.01 31.30 10.93
N ALA A 114 -0.14 30.56 9.83
CA ALA A 114 0.93 30.31 8.86
C ALA A 114 1.19 31.55 7.98
N TYR A 115 1.56 32.67 8.59
CA TYR A 115 1.93 33.87 7.86
C TYR A 115 3.40 33.77 7.46
N PRO A 116 3.74 33.82 6.16
CA PRO A 116 5.11 33.59 5.71
C PRO A 116 6.12 34.57 6.31
N ARG A 117 5.72 35.83 6.52
CA ARG A 117 6.57 36.89 7.11
C ARG A 117 6.94 36.68 8.58
N ASN A 118 6.37 35.67 9.24
CA ASN A 118 6.74 35.30 10.60
C ASN A 118 7.96 34.37 10.66
N TYR A 119 8.45 33.93 9.50
CA TYR A 119 9.58 33.01 9.39
C TYR A 119 10.72 33.68 8.63
N HIS A 120 11.94 33.32 9.01
CA HIS A 120 13.16 33.87 8.45
C HIS A 120 13.92 32.79 7.70
N PHE A 121 14.59 33.17 6.62
CA PHE A 121 15.45 32.27 5.88
C PHE A 121 16.79 32.11 6.60
N LEU A 122 17.10 30.87 6.97
CA LEU A 122 18.40 30.45 7.53
C LEU A 122 19.40 30.14 6.41
N MET A 123 18.90 29.59 5.30
CA MET A 123 19.62 29.42 4.04
C MET A 123 18.72 29.93 2.93
N ASP A 124 19.15 30.98 2.25
CA ASP A 124 18.27 31.75 1.35
C ASP A 124 18.63 31.57 -0.13
N ASN A 125 19.92 31.37 -0.45
CA ASN A 125 20.42 31.19 -1.81
C ASN A 125 19.87 32.25 -2.81
N THR A 126 19.80 33.51 -2.38
CA THR A 126 19.18 34.61 -3.15
C THR A 126 19.78 34.84 -4.54
N GLU A 127 21.00 34.38 -4.79
CA GLU A 127 21.71 34.54 -6.06
C GLU A 127 21.14 33.70 -7.21
N VAL A 128 20.39 32.63 -6.91
CA VAL A 128 19.95 31.63 -7.89
C VAL A 128 19.01 32.24 -8.95
N CYS A 129 18.25 33.28 -8.61
CA CYS A 129 17.37 34.01 -9.51
C CYS A 129 17.84 35.45 -9.83
N LYS A 130 18.97 35.92 -9.29
CA LYS A 130 19.47 37.28 -9.56
C LYS A 130 20.08 37.43 -10.95
N ASN A 131 20.83 36.42 -11.39
CA ASN A 131 21.63 36.50 -12.62
C ASN A 131 20.98 35.81 -13.84
N LYS A 132 19.82 35.18 -13.64
CA LYS A 132 19.06 34.47 -14.68
C LYS A 132 17.57 34.60 -14.39
N ILE A 133 16.77 34.79 -15.43
CA ILE A 133 15.32 34.75 -15.34
C ILE A 133 14.88 33.32 -15.70
N PRO A 134 14.56 32.47 -14.72
CA PRO A 134 14.13 31.10 -15.01
C PRO A 134 12.77 31.10 -15.70
N PHE A 135 12.60 30.19 -16.66
CA PHE A 135 11.28 29.91 -17.22
C PHE A 135 10.42 29.16 -16.20
N LEU A 136 11.01 28.19 -15.50
CA LEU A 136 10.32 27.35 -14.52
C LEU A 136 11.17 27.16 -13.26
N VAL A 137 10.56 27.36 -12.09
CA VAL A 137 11.17 27.01 -10.79
C VAL A 137 10.43 25.82 -10.17
N LEU A 138 11.13 24.72 -9.97
CA LEU A 138 10.66 23.51 -9.29
C LEU A 138 11.01 23.62 -7.81
N MET A 139 9.99 23.75 -6.96
CA MET A 139 10.13 23.85 -5.51
C MET A 139 9.79 22.51 -4.87
N VAL A 140 10.81 21.85 -4.30
CA VAL A 140 10.73 20.50 -3.74
C VAL A 140 10.72 20.56 -2.21
N PRO A 141 9.55 20.55 -1.53
CA PRO A 141 9.51 20.37 -0.09
C PRO A 141 10.08 19.01 0.30
N VAL A 142 11.11 19.02 1.16
CA VAL A 142 11.80 17.81 1.62
C VAL A 142 12.24 17.98 3.07
N GLN A 143 12.39 16.87 3.81
CA GLN A 143 12.91 16.92 5.17
C GLN A 143 14.44 17.08 5.17
N PRO A 144 15.03 17.81 6.14
CA PRO A 144 16.47 17.99 6.29
C PRO A 144 17.28 16.69 6.20
N LYS A 145 16.87 15.66 6.94
CA LYS A 145 17.53 14.35 6.95
C LYS A 145 17.40 13.53 5.66
N ASN A 146 16.47 13.87 4.76
CA ASN A 146 16.22 13.08 3.56
C ASN A 146 17.15 13.51 2.40
N VAL A 147 18.46 13.38 2.63
CA VAL A 147 19.52 13.67 1.65
C VAL A 147 19.36 12.77 0.42
N ALA A 148 19.03 11.49 0.63
CA ALA A 148 18.87 10.51 -0.46
C ALA A 148 17.81 10.92 -1.49
N ALA A 149 16.69 11.50 -1.06
CA ALA A 149 15.67 11.99 -2.00
C ALA A 149 16.17 13.20 -2.81
N ARG A 150 16.88 14.14 -2.16
CA ARG A 150 17.49 15.28 -2.86
C ARG A 150 18.50 14.82 -3.89
N ASP A 151 19.39 13.90 -3.50
CA ASP A 151 20.40 13.34 -4.39
C ASP A 151 19.78 12.58 -5.56
N ALA A 152 18.73 11.79 -5.32
CA ALA A 152 18.02 11.11 -6.40
C ALA A 152 17.43 12.11 -7.40
N ILE A 153 16.85 13.20 -6.93
CA ILE A 153 16.30 14.26 -7.79
C ILE A 153 17.42 14.96 -8.57
N ARG A 154 18.50 15.36 -7.90
CA ARG A 154 19.70 15.95 -8.53
C ARG A 154 20.34 15.06 -9.58
N GLN A 155 20.27 13.73 -9.40
CA GLN A 155 20.83 12.75 -10.32
C GLN A 155 19.88 12.38 -11.46
N THR A 156 18.59 12.72 -11.35
CA THR A 156 17.54 12.34 -12.31
C THR A 156 16.84 13.55 -12.90
N TRP A 157 15.55 13.74 -12.64
CA TRP A 157 14.71 14.73 -13.31
C TRP A 157 15.00 16.17 -12.89
N GLY A 158 15.66 16.39 -11.75
CA GLY A 158 16.08 17.72 -11.30
C GLY A 158 17.48 18.13 -11.76
N LYS A 159 18.17 17.28 -12.53
CA LYS A 159 19.58 17.45 -12.91
C LYS A 159 19.81 18.57 -13.93
N GLU A 160 18.96 18.64 -14.94
CA GLU A 160 19.16 19.53 -16.09
C GLU A 160 18.60 20.93 -15.79
N ASN A 161 19.41 21.95 -16.05
CA ASN A 161 19.03 23.36 -15.84
C ASN A 161 18.62 24.08 -17.12
N ILE A 162 18.72 23.40 -18.27
CA ILE A 162 18.23 23.85 -19.57
C ILE A 162 17.43 22.69 -20.18
N VAL A 163 16.12 22.86 -20.28
CA VAL A 163 15.20 21.84 -20.79
C VAL A 163 14.36 22.47 -21.89
N GLN A 164 14.34 21.86 -23.09
CA GLN A 164 13.64 22.40 -24.26
C GLN A 164 14.01 23.86 -24.59
N GLY A 165 15.29 24.21 -24.37
CA GLY A 165 15.85 25.55 -24.57
C GLY A 165 15.49 26.58 -23.49
N GLU A 166 14.77 26.19 -22.44
CA GLU A 166 14.35 27.06 -21.35
C GLU A 166 15.15 26.80 -20.07
N VAL A 167 15.38 27.86 -19.28
CA VAL A 167 16.06 27.75 -17.99
C VAL A 167 15.10 27.18 -16.95
N VAL A 168 15.45 26.03 -16.36
CA VAL A 168 14.69 25.37 -15.28
C VAL A 168 15.57 25.29 -14.03
N LEU A 169 15.01 25.66 -12.87
CA LEU A 169 15.72 25.60 -11.58
C LEU A 169 15.02 24.60 -10.66
N THR A 170 15.80 23.73 -10.01
CA THR A 170 15.30 22.81 -8.98
C THR A 170 15.85 23.24 -7.64
N LEU A 171 14.96 23.52 -6.68
CA LEU A 171 15.31 24.01 -5.35
C LEU A 171 14.60 23.18 -4.27
N PHE A 172 15.29 22.92 -3.17
CA PHE A 172 14.78 22.12 -2.06
C PHE A 172 14.38 23.01 -0.89
N MET A 173 13.12 22.91 -0.45
CA MET A 173 12.61 23.69 0.68
C MET A 173 12.60 22.85 1.97
N LEU A 174 13.28 23.33 3.00
CA LEU A 174 13.46 22.67 4.28
C LEU A 174 13.00 23.55 5.45
N GLY A 175 12.49 22.91 6.51
CA GLY A 175 12.35 23.56 7.82
C GLY A 175 13.53 23.22 8.75
N VAL A 176 13.34 23.44 10.04
CA VAL A 176 14.25 23.01 11.11
C VAL A 176 13.68 21.80 11.87
N SER A 177 14.55 20.88 12.26
CA SER A 177 14.22 19.74 13.10
C SER A 177 15.29 19.57 14.20
N ARG A 178 14.89 19.05 15.36
CA ARG A 178 15.74 18.94 16.56
C ARG A 178 16.91 17.97 16.40
N GLU A 179 16.82 17.07 15.44
CA GLU A 179 17.81 16.02 15.16
C GLU A 179 18.72 16.39 13.97
N ASP A 180 18.56 17.60 13.42
CA ASP A 180 19.28 17.99 12.22
C ASP A 180 20.75 18.29 12.52
N ASP A 181 21.64 17.68 11.74
CA ASP A 181 23.04 18.03 11.71
C ASP A 181 23.22 19.29 10.86
N VAL A 182 23.09 20.45 11.50
CA VAL A 182 23.15 21.78 10.88
C VAL A 182 24.44 21.96 10.07
N GLU A 183 25.55 21.38 10.53
CA GLU A 183 26.83 21.50 9.84
C GLU A 183 26.81 20.71 8.54
N LYS A 184 26.29 19.48 8.53
CA LYS A 184 26.13 18.72 7.27
C LYS A 184 25.22 19.42 6.26
N LEU A 185 24.13 20.04 6.70
CA LEU A 185 23.25 20.81 5.81
C LEU A 185 23.96 22.02 5.21
N LYS A 186 24.79 22.72 6.00
CA LYS A 186 25.62 23.81 5.48
C LYS A 186 26.63 23.30 4.45
N GLN A 187 27.31 22.18 4.73
CA GLN A 187 28.24 21.58 3.78
C GLN A 187 27.54 21.15 2.48
N GLU A 188 26.36 20.53 2.58
CA GLU A 188 25.55 20.19 1.42
C GLU A 188 25.16 21.44 0.61
N ASN A 189 24.71 22.51 1.28
CA ASN A 189 24.35 23.75 0.59
C ASN A 189 25.56 24.43 -0.06
N LEU A 190 26.74 24.37 0.57
CA LEU A 190 27.99 24.86 -0.01
C LEU A 190 28.39 24.07 -1.27
N GLN A 191 28.01 22.80 -1.35
CA GLN A 191 28.28 21.96 -2.52
C GLN A 191 27.29 22.17 -3.66
N HIS A 192 26.00 22.31 -3.34
CA HIS A 192 24.92 22.25 -4.34
C HIS A 192 24.23 23.60 -4.60
N HIS A 193 24.26 24.53 -3.66
CA HIS A 193 23.63 25.85 -3.74
C HIS A 193 22.13 25.82 -4.13
N ASP A 194 21.42 24.77 -3.70
CA ASP A 194 20.01 24.50 -4.06
C ASP A 194 19.08 24.33 -2.85
N LEU A 195 19.58 24.56 -1.63
CA LEU A 195 18.79 24.45 -0.40
C LEU A 195 18.22 25.80 0.04
N ILE A 196 16.93 25.85 0.31
CA ILE A 196 16.26 26.96 0.99
C ILE A 196 15.77 26.45 2.34
N GLN A 197 16.30 26.99 3.43
CA GLN A 197 15.90 26.60 4.79
C GLN A 197 15.30 27.80 5.50
N SER A 198 14.18 27.58 6.20
CA SER A 198 13.54 28.60 7.05
C SER A 198 13.29 28.06 8.45
N ASP A 199 13.18 28.95 9.43
CA ASP A 199 13.15 28.69 10.87
C ASP A 199 11.83 28.08 11.42
N PHE A 200 10.96 27.54 10.55
CA PHE A 200 9.77 26.80 10.99
C PHE A 200 10.09 25.32 11.28
N THR A 201 9.43 24.74 12.28
CA THR A 201 9.60 23.32 12.58
C THR A 201 9.08 22.43 11.45
N ASP A 202 9.95 21.59 10.90
CA ASP A 202 9.63 20.67 9.81
C ASP A 202 8.78 19.50 10.35
N SER A 203 7.49 19.56 10.09
CA SER A 203 6.54 18.52 10.47
C SER A 203 5.41 18.43 9.46
N TYR A 204 4.73 17.29 9.43
CA TYR A 204 3.58 17.08 8.55
C TYR A 204 2.48 18.12 8.76
N LEU A 205 2.21 18.51 10.00
CA LEU A 205 1.20 19.53 10.32
C LEU A 205 1.60 20.94 9.86
N ASN A 206 2.89 21.18 9.65
CA ASN A 206 3.44 22.47 9.21
C ASN A 206 3.69 22.54 7.70
N LEU A 207 3.17 21.59 6.90
CA LEU A 207 3.30 21.63 5.43
C LEU A 207 2.65 22.88 4.81
N THR A 208 1.60 23.42 5.43
CA THR A 208 1.02 24.71 5.03
C THR A 208 2.03 25.84 5.19
N ILE A 209 2.75 25.89 6.32
CA ILE A 209 3.81 26.88 6.54
C ILE A 209 4.92 26.73 5.51
N LYS A 210 5.40 25.49 5.29
CA LYS A 210 6.41 25.21 4.26
C LYS A 210 5.96 25.71 2.88
N THR A 211 4.69 25.51 2.53
CA THR A 211 4.12 26.01 1.27
C THR A 211 4.03 27.53 1.23
N MET A 212 3.63 28.17 2.32
CA MET A 212 3.56 29.64 2.38
C MET A 212 4.96 30.27 2.27
N VAL A 213 5.97 29.65 2.88
CA VAL A 213 7.36 30.12 2.77
C VAL A 213 7.92 29.88 1.36
N ILE A 214 7.57 28.78 0.69
CA ILE A 214 7.87 28.58 -0.74
C ILE A 214 7.31 29.75 -1.57
N MET A 215 6.05 30.12 -1.33
CA MET A 215 5.39 31.22 -2.06
C MET A 215 6.06 32.57 -1.76
N ASP A 216 6.40 32.82 -0.49
CA ASP A 216 7.10 34.03 -0.09
C ASP A 216 8.46 34.15 -0.77
N TRP A 217 9.25 33.07 -0.74
CA TRP A 217 10.54 33.01 -1.40
C TRP A 217 10.44 33.24 -2.91
N LEU A 218 9.52 32.55 -3.60
CA LEU A 218 9.28 32.77 -5.03
C LEU A 218 8.88 34.22 -5.34
N SER A 219 8.00 34.80 -4.52
CA SER A 219 7.50 36.16 -4.73
C SER A 219 8.55 37.25 -4.50
N THR A 220 9.52 36.99 -3.61
CA THR A 220 10.55 37.96 -3.20
C THR A 220 11.85 37.78 -3.99
N HIS A 221 12.22 36.55 -4.32
CA HIS A 221 13.51 36.22 -4.93
C HIS A 221 13.45 35.79 -6.40
N CYS A 222 12.31 35.24 -6.87
CA CYS A 222 12.13 34.87 -8.27
C CYS A 222 10.85 35.45 -8.92
N PRO A 223 10.53 36.75 -8.75
CA PRO A 223 9.27 37.33 -9.24
C PRO A 223 9.17 37.35 -10.78
N ALA A 224 10.30 37.23 -11.48
CA ALA A 224 10.37 37.21 -12.95
C ALA A 224 10.19 35.81 -13.55
N ALA A 225 10.11 34.76 -12.72
CA ALA A 225 9.90 33.41 -13.22
C ALA A 225 8.55 33.29 -13.94
N ALA A 226 8.53 32.69 -15.13
CA ALA A 226 7.27 32.56 -15.89
C ALA A 226 6.31 31.55 -15.23
N TYR A 227 6.86 30.49 -14.64
CA TYR A 227 6.11 29.46 -13.94
C TYR A 227 6.86 28.99 -12.69
N ALA A 228 6.12 28.50 -11.71
CA ALA A 228 6.65 27.74 -10.59
C ALA A 228 5.80 26.49 -10.38
N MET A 229 6.43 25.40 -9.96
CA MET A 229 5.77 24.15 -9.62
C MET A 229 6.23 23.68 -8.25
N LYS A 230 5.27 23.43 -7.35
CA LYS A 230 5.53 22.64 -6.14
C LYS A 230 5.43 21.17 -6.50
N ILE A 231 6.44 20.38 -6.14
CA ILE A 231 6.45 18.93 -6.36
C ILE A 231 7.08 18.20 -5.18
N ASP A 232 6.43 17.17 -4.67
CA ASP A 232 6.92 16.46 -3.49
C ASP A 232 8.17 15.61 -3.83
N SER A 233 9.06 15.41 -2.85
CA SER A 233 10.36 14.78 -3.06
C SER A 233 10.30 13.28 -3.44
N ASP A 234 9.13 12.67 -3.32
CA ASP A 234 8.85 11.27 -3.66
C ASP A 234 8.16 11.11 -5.03
N MET A 235 8.08 12.18 -5.82
CA MET A 235 7.49 12.18 -7.15
C MET A 235 8.54 12.13 -8.27
N PHE A 236 8.14 11.58 -9.41
CA PHE A 236 8.87 11.70 -10.68
C PHE A 236 8.23 12.79 -11.53
N LEU A 237 9.06 13.64 -12.13
CA LEU A 237 8.62 14.64 -13.09
C LEU A 237 9.26 14.41 -14.46
N ASN A 238 8.44 14.35 -15.51
CA ASN A 238 8.95 14.52 -16.86
C ASN A 238 9.01 16.02 -17.18
N VAL A 239 10.19 16.62 -16.97
CA VAL A 239 10.39 18.07 -17.13
C VAL A 239 10.23 18.50 -18.59
N ASP A 240 10.67 17.69 -19.55
CA ASP A 240 10.49 17.97 -20.99
C ASP A 240 9.02 18.15 -21.35
N ASN A 241 8.18 17.18 -20.98
CA ASN A 241 6.75 17.25 -21.29
C ASN A 241 6.07 18.43 -20.60
N LEU A 242 6.48 18.75 -19.37
CA LEU A 242 5.98 19.92 -18.65
C LEU A 242 6.35 21.21 -19.38
N VAL A 243 7.61 21.36 -19.78
CA VAL A 243 8.05 22.56 -20.50
C VAL A 243 7.38 22.65 -21.87
N ILE A 244 7.25 21.55 -22.61
CA ILE A 244 6.50 21.50 -23.87
C ILE A 244 5.07 21.99 -23.66
N MET A 245 4.37 21.48 -22.63
CA MET A 245 3.01 21.89 -22.30
C MET A 245 2.95 23.39 -21.97
N LEU A 246 3.82 23.88 -21.10
CA LEU A 246 3.84 25.29 -20.68
C LEU A 246 4.20 26.26 -21.83
N LYS A 247 4.91 25.78 -22.85
CA LYS A 247 5.23 26.55 -24.06
C LYS A 247 4.10 26.57 -25.09
N GLN A 248 3.04 25.77 -24.91
CA GLN A 248 1.94 25.75 -25.89
C GLN A 248 1.25 27.11 -25.98
N PRO A 249 0.87 27.56 -27.19
CA PRO A 249 0.09 28.78 -27.36
C PRO A 249 -1.22 28.70 -26.56
N GLY A 250 -1.51 29.73 -25.78
CA GLY A 250 -2.74 29.83 -25.00
C GLY A 250 -2.62 29.41 -23.53
N ILE A 251 -1.47 28.88 -23.08
CA ILE A 251 -1.22 28.71 -21.64
C ILE A 251 -0.97 30.08 -20.98
N PRO A 252 -1.81 30.50 -20.02
CA PRO A 252 -1.63 31.80 -19.37
C PRO A 252 -0.36 31.84 -18.52
N LYS A 253 0.29 33.00 -18.49
CA LYS A 253 1.44 33.28 -17.60
C LYS A 253 1.04 34.01 -16.31
N THR A 254 -0.21 34.48 -16.25
CA THR A 254 -0.75 35.24 -15.13
C THR A 254 -2.02 34.57 -14.63
N ASN A 255 -2.22 34.58 -13.31
CA ASN A 255 -3.39 33.95 -12.65
C ASN A 255 -3.63 32.49 -13.09
N TYR A 256 -2.53 31.76 -13.30
CA TYR A 256 -2.54 30.39 -13.80
C TYR A 256 -2.15 29.42 -12.68
N LEU A 257 -3.01 28.43 -12.45
CA LEU A 257 -2.73 27.31 -11.57
C LEU A 257 -3.34 26.06 -12.19
N THR A 258 -2.54 25.00 -12.30
CA THR A 258 -2.93 23.74 -12.95
C THR A 258 -2.41 22.55 -12.16
N GLY A 259 -2.95 21.38 -12.46
CA GLY A 259 -2.64 20.12 -11.80
C GLY A 259 -3.85 19.20 -11.81
N MET A 260 -3.84 18.18 -10.95
CA MET A 260 -5.02 17.35 -10.75
C MET A 260 -6.03 18.11 -9.88
N LEU A 261 -7.05 18.70 -10.51
CA LEU A 261 -8.05 19.51 -9.80
C LEU A 261 -9.04 18.64 -9.03
N MET A 262 -9.20 18.93 -7.75
CA MET A 262 -10.14 18.29 -6.85
C MET A 262 -11.34 19.18 -6.64
N TRP A 263 -12.48 18.74 -7.14
CA TRP A 263 -13.74 19.45 -7.04
C TRP A 263 -14.62 18.82 -5.97
N ASN A 264 -15.39 19.65 -5.26
CA ASN A 264 -16.44 19.23 -4.32
C ASN A 264 -15.97 18.15 -3.34
N ARG A 265 -14.79 18.35 -2.73
CA ARG A 265 -14.21 17.37 -1.82
C ARG A 265 -14.75 17.59 -0.41
N PRO A 266 -15.43 16.61 0.20
CA PRO A 266 -15.89 16.75 1.57
C PRO A 266 -14.70 16.81 2.52
N VAL A 267 -14.83 17.63 3.56
CA VAL A 267 -13.87 17.69 4.65
C VAL A 267 -13.96 16.41 5.46
N ILE A 268 -12.83 15.75 5.68
CA ILE A 268 -12.83 14.47 6.36
C ILE A 268 -13.01 14.71 7.87
N ARG A 269 -14.19 14.36 8.38
CA ARG A 269 -14.55 14.52 9.81
C ARG A 269 -14.28 13.29 10.66
N SER A 270 -13.74 12.23 10.07
CA SER A 270 -13.36 11.05 10.82
C SER A 270 -12.04 11.27 11.55
N LYS A 271 -12.07 11.30 12.89
CA LYS A 271 -10.89 11.46 13.77
C LYS A 271 -9.80 10.40 13.53
N ASN A 272 -10.14 9.28 12.91
CA ASN A 272 -9.24 8.16 12.66
C ASN A 272 -8.56 8.25 11.28
N SER A 273 -8.96 9.22 10.46
CA SER A 273 -8.27 9.53 9.21
C SER A 273 -7.06 10.40 9.48
N LYS A 274 -5.95 10.12 8.80
CA LYS A 274 -4.79 11.03 8.76
C LYS A 274 -5.11 12.41 8.18
N TRP A 275 -6.26 12.56 7.53
CA TRP A 275 -6.78 13.78 6.92
C TRP A 275 -7.92 14.41 7.74
N TYR A 276 -8.12 13.98 8.99
CA TYR A 276 -9.13 14.53 9.87
C TYR A 276 -8.99 16.05 10.03
N VAL A 277 -10.09 16.78 9.86
CA VAL A 277 -10.18 18.19 10.20
C VAL A 277 -11.43 18.42 11.07
N PRO A 278 -11.27 18.95 12.30
CA PRO A 278 -12.38 19.29 13.18
C PRO A 278 -13.29 20.37 12.58
N GLU A 279 -14.58 20.33 12.90
CA GLU A 279 -15.55 21.35 12.47
C GLU A 279 -15.23 22.71 13.11
N GLU A 280 -14.68 22.70 14.32
CA GLU A 280 -14.21 23.91 15.01
C GLU A 280 -13.03 24.58 14.28
N LEU A 281 -12.21 23.81 13.57
CA LEU A 281 -11.06 24.31 12.81
C LEU A 281 -11.45 24.77 11.40
N TYR A 282 -12.37 24.05 10.77
CA TYR A 282 -12.86 24.35 9.44
C TYR A 282 -14.36 24.02 9.40
N PRO A 283 -15.25 25.01 9.53
CA PRO A 283 -16.69 24.76 9.64
C PRO A 283 -17.36 24.28 8.35
N GLU A 284 -16.80 24.63 7.19
CA GLU A 284 -17.44 24.32 5.92
C GLU A 284 -17.40 22.80 5.62
N PRO A 285 -18.47 22.22 5.07
CA PRO A 285 -18.55 20.77 4.84
C PRO A 285 -17.64 20.28 3.70
N GLU A 286 -17.23 21.18 2.81
CA GLU A 286 -16.39 20.88 1.65
C GLU A 286 -15.19 21.83 1.56
N TYR A 287 -14.09 21.32 0.99
CA TYR A 287 -12.95 22.15 0.61
C TYR A 287 -13.25 22.91 -0.69
N PRO A 288 -12.71 24.13 -0.86
CA PRO A 288 -12.70 24.78 -2.16
C PRO A 288 -11.93 23.93 -3.17
N THR A 289 -12.13 24.17 -4.47
CA THR A 289 -11.34 23.48 -5.49
C THR A 289 -9.85 23.70 -5.24
N TYR A 290 -9.09 22.60 -5.20
CA TYR A 290 -7.65 22.63 -4.97
C TYR A 290 -6.93 21.63 -5.90
N THR A 291 -5.63 21.84 -6.11
CA THR A 291 -4.77 20.90 -6.85
C THR A 291 -4.24 19.81 -5.93
N LEU A 292 -4.47 18.54 -6.28
CA LEU A 292 -3.89 17.39 -5.62
C LEU A 292 -2.52 17.07 -6.19
N VAL A 293 -1.60 16.62 -5.33
CA VAL A 293 -0.23 16.27 -5.70
C VAL A 293 -0.05 14.74 -5.94
N PHE A 294 -1.05 13.89 -5.66
CA PHE A 294 -0.98 12.44 -5.92
C PHE A 294 -2.34 11.70 -6.01
N MET A 295 -2.49 10.79 -7.00
CA MET A 295 -3.36 9.60 -6.93
C MET A 295 -2.70 8.39 -7.59
N ASP A 296 -2.86 7.22 -6.95
CA ASP A 296 -2.51 5.88 -7.44
C ASP A 296 -3.52 5.43 -8.50
N ASN A 297 -3.09 5.30 -9.76
CA ASN A 297 -3.92 4.84 -10.88
C ASN A 297 -3.43 3.48 -11.39
N LYS A 298 -4.18 2.42 -11.06
CA LYS A 298 -4.13 1.12 -11.74
C LYS A 298 -4.57 1.26 -13.20
N MET A 299 -3.68 1.02 -14.18
CA MET A 299 -4.07 0.74 -15.58
C MET A 299 -2.97 -0.11 -16.25
N ARG A 300 -3.18 -1.40 -16.56
CA ARG A 300 -3.95 -1.97 -17.69
C ARG A 300 -3.70 -1.23 -19.00
N HIS A 301 -2.73 -1.70 -19.79
CA HIS A 301 -2.76 -1.86 -21.25
C HIS A 301 -1.35 -2.21 -21.76
N LEU A 302 -0.95 -3.50 -21.69
CA LEU A 302 0.27 -4.00 -22.37
C LEU A 302 0.25 -5.52 -22.59
N LYS A 303 -0.95 -6.12 -22.66
CA LYS A 303 -1.11 -7.59 -22.75
C LYS A 303 -0.73 -8.21 -24.10
N GLY A 304 -0.53 -7.43 -25.17
CA GLY A 304 -0.26 -8.00 -26.51
C GLY A 304 1.21 -8.25 -26.82
N ILE A 305 2.12 -7.40 -26.33
CA ILE A 305 3.52 -7.40 -26.77
C ILE A 305 4.37 -8.38 -25.95
N PHE A 306 4.03 -8.57 -24.67
CA PHE A 306 4.77 -9.45 -23.75
C PHE A 306 4.66 -10.93 -24.07
N ILE A 307 3.56 -11.38 -24.68
CA ILE A 307 3.32 -12.81 -24.98
C ILE A 307 4.33 -13.33 -26.03
N CYS A 308 4.68 -12.51 -27.02
CA CYS A 308 5.60 -12.92 -28.09
C CYS A 308 7.05 -12.96 -27.60
N ILE A 309 7.44 -12.05 -26.71
CA ILE A 309 8.81 -12.01 -26.15
C ILE A 309 9.00 -13.11 -25.11
N ALA A 310 7.97 -13.40 -24.29
CA ALA A 310 8.01 -14.47 -23.29
C ALA A 310 8.18 -15.85 -23.93
N ALA A 311 7.50 -16.14 -25.06
CA ALA A 311 7.64 -17.41 -25.76
C ALA A 311 9.06 -17.65 -26.29
N ALA A 312 9.72 -16.61 -26.82
CA ALA A 312 11.09 -16.71 -27.32
C ALA A 312 12.12 -16.94 -26.19
N VAL A 313 11.95 -16.26 -25.05
CA VAL A 313 12.86 -16.37 -23.91
C VAL A 313 12.72 -17.72 -23.19
N ILE A 314 11.50 -18.24 -23.06
CA ILE A 314 11.25 -19.57 -22.47
C ILE A 314 11.93 -20.66 -23.31
N PHE A 315 11.91 -20.55 -24.63
CA PHE A 315 12.52 -21.54 -25.52
C PHE A 315 14.06 -21.52 -25.44
N ILE A 316 14.66 -20.33 -25.32
CA ILE A 316 16.11 -20.16 -25.11
C ILE A 316 16.53 -20.72 -23.74
N PHE A 317 15.70 -20.54 -22.71
CA PHE A 317 15.97 -21.02 -21.36
C PHE A 317 15.98 -22.55 -21.28
N PHE A 318 15.07 -23.25 -21.97
CA PHE A 318 15.08 -24.72 -22.01
C PHE A 318 16.25 -25.29 -22.83
N TYR A 319 16.68 -24.59 -23.88
CA TYR A 319 17.87 -24.96 -24.65
C TYR A 319 19.16 -24.86 -23.82
N LEU A 320 19.27 -23.85 -22.94
CA LEU A 320 20.48 -23.61 -22.15
C LEU A 320 20.54 -24.39 -20.83
N ASN A 321 19.42 -24.83 -20.26
CA ASN A 321 19.38 -25.51 -18.95
C ASN A 321 19.37 -27.04 -18.99
N SER A 322 19.65 -27.66 -20.12
CA SER A 322 19.77 -29.14 -20.21
C SER A 322 20.98 -29.73 -19.47
N ASN A 323 21.75 -28.93 -18.70
CA ASN A 323 22.88 -29.41 -17.90
C ASN A 323 23.08 -28.54 -16.65
N LYS A 324 22.54 -28.94 -15.48
CA LYS A 324 23.18 -28.70 -14.16
C LYS A 324 22.48 -29.46 -13.03
N VAL A 325 23.30 -30.16 -12.24
CA VAL A 325 22.96 -31.01 -11.09
C VAL A 325 23.06 -30.18 -9.80
N VAL A 326 22.08 -30.32 -8.91
CA VAL A 326 22.02 -29.68 -7.58
C VAL A 326 22.85 -30.47 -6.55
N ARG A 327 23.61 -29.78 -5.69
CA ARG A 327 24.28 -30.35 -4.51
C ARG A 327 23.60 -29.89 -3.21
N ASN A 328 23.50 -30.82 -2.25
CA ASN A 328 22.96 -30.65 -0.90
C ASN A 328 23.92 -29.92 0.05
N ILE A 329 23.37 -29.16 1.00
CA ILE A 329 24.10 -28.54 2.14
C ILE A 329 23.58 -29.14 3.46
N PRO A 330 24.43 -29.50 4.45
CA PRO A 330 24.01 -30.03 5.75
C PRO A 330 23.72 -28.94 6.81
N TYR A 331 22.84 -29.30 7.76
CA TYR A 331 22.31 -28.52 8.88
C TYR A 331 23.29 -28.38 10.07
N GLN A 332 23.30 -27.22 10.74
CA GLN A 332 23.99 -26.96 12.02
C GLN A 332 22.99 -26.59 13.14
N PRO A 333 23.22 -26.97 14.42
CA PRO A 333 22.36 -26.61 15.54
C PRO A 333 22.69 -25.22 16.12
N ALA A 334 21.66 -24.58 16.67
CA ALA A 334 21.65 -23.20 17.18
C ALA A 334 22.48 -22.98 18.45
N SER A 335 23.24 -21.88 18.48
CA SER A 335 23.93 -21.34 19.65
C SER A 335 23.71 -19.83 19.76
N ALA A 336 23.37 -19.37 20.98
CA ALA A 336 23.32 -17.99 21.51
C ALA A 336 22.52 -16.94 20.70
N GLU A 337 21.71 -16.14 21.40
CA GLU A 337 20.96 -15.05 20.77
C GLU A 337 21.91 -14.13 19.98
N PRO A 338 21.70 -13.96 18.65
CA PRO A 338 22.62 -13.21 17.81
C PRO A 338 22.59 -11.72 18.16
N HIS A 339 23.79 -11.12 18.13
CA HIS A 339 23.97 -9.68 18.12
C HIS A 339 23.11 -9.05 17.01
N TRP A 340 22.27 -8.09 17.37
CA TRP A 340 21.17 -7.63 16.53
C TRP A 340 21.61 -6.61 15.47
N GLU A 341 21.27 -6.89 14.21
CA GLU A 341 21.33 -5.95 13.10
C GLU A 341 19.91 -5.54 12.68
N ASP A 342 19.73 -4.28 12.30
CA ASP A 342 18.49 -3.77 11.72
C ASP A 342 18.05 -4.69 10.56
N PRO A 343 16.84 -5.28 10.59
CA PRO A 343 16.37 -6.16 9.50
C PRO A 343 16.31 -5.43 8.15
N GLY A 344 16.35 -4.10 8.16
CA GLY A 344 16.23 -3.25 6.99
C GLY A 344 14.75 -2.97 6.68
N PRO A 345 14.48 -2.10 5.69
CA PRO A 345 13.14 -1.54 5.47
C PRO A 345 12.12 -2.54 4.93
N TYR A 346 12.56 -3.69 4.41
CA TYR A 346 11.70 -4.68 3.76
C TYR A 346 11.44 -5.92 4.62
N HIS A 347 12.26 -6.13 5.64
CA HIS A 347 12.11 -7.24 6.56
C HIS A 347 11.60 -6.76 7.90
N VAL A 348 10.97 -7.67 8.63
CA VAL A 348 10.58 -7.40 10.01
C VAL A 348 11.40 -8.26 10.95
N ALA A 349 11.53 -7.79 12.18
CA ALA A 349 12.36 -8.46 13.16
C ALA A 349 11.60 -9.62 13.82
N TYR A 350 11.33 -10.68 13.06
CA TYR A 350 10.65 -11.90 13.49
C TYR A 350 11.44 -13.13 12.99
N PRO A 351 11.43 -14.28 13.70
CA PRO A 351 10.96 -14.44 15.08
C PRO A 351 11.88 -13.72 16.09
N ARG A 352 11.29 -13.23 17.19
CA ARG A 352 11.99 -12.73 18.39
C ARG A 352 11.22 -13.21 19.63
N ASN A 353 11.82 -13.02 20.81
CA ASN A 353 11.19 -13.28 22.11
C ASN A 353 10.15 -12.18 22.48
N TYR A 354 9.15 -12.00 21.62
CA TYR A 354 8.00 -11.16 21.91
C TYR A 354 7.17 -11.80 23.03
N LYS A 355 6.65 -10.97 23.93
CA LYS A 355 5.89 -11.41 25.11
C LYS A 355 4.55 -10.72 25.13
N PHE A 356 3.51 -11.50 25.44
CA PHE A 356 2.22 -10.96 25.80
C PHE A 356 2.34 -10.20 27.13
N ILE A 357 1.94 -8.93 27.11
CA ILE A 357 1.91 -8.04 28.28
C ILE A 357 0.48 -7.75 28.74
N MET A 358 -0.51 -8.16 27.94
CA MET A 358 -1.94 -8.11 28.22
C MET A 358 -2.62 -9.23 27.43
N ASP A 359 -3.13 -10.24 28.13
CA ASP A 359 -3.77 -11.41 27.52
C ASP A 359 -4.75 -12.11 28.49
N ASP A 360 -5.28 -11.36 29.46
CA ASP A 360 -6.10 -11.85 30.58
C ASP A 360 -7.58 -12.09 30.22
N MET A 361 -7.93 -12.07 28.94
CA MET A 361 -9.31 -12.28 28.47
C MET A 361 -9.85 -13.70 28.75
N PRO A 362 -11.18 -13.84 28.98
CA PRO A 362 -11.80 -15.15 29.18
C PRO A 362 -11.88 -16.01 27.91
N THR A 363 -11.82 -15.39 26.73
CA THR A 363 -11.90 -16.05 25.42
C THR A 363 -10.88 -17.19 25.32
N CYS A 364 -11.34 -18.40 24.97
CA CYS A 364 -10.54 -19.63 24.91
C CYS A 364 -9.99 -20.17 26.24
N ARG A 365 -10.10 -19.43 27.36
CA ARG A 365 -9.81 -19.94 28.70
C ARG A 365 -11.03 -20.63 29.30
N THR A 366 -12.19 -19.98 29.22
CA THR A 366 -13.47 -20.46 29.78
C THR A 366 -14.49 -20.82 28.70
N THR A 367 -14.35 -20.27 27.50
CA THR A 367 -15.23 -20.51 26.35
C THR A 367 -14.52 -21.34 25.29
N THR A 368 -15.29 -22.01 24.42
CA THR A 368 -14.77 -22.70 23.24
C THR A 368 -15.53 -22.18 22.02
N PRO A 369 -15.15 -20.98 21.52
CA PRO A 369 -15.88 -20.36 20.42
C PRO A 369 -15.73 -21.17 19.14
N PHE A 370 -16.78 -21.21 18.31
CA PHE A 370 -16.70 -21.77 16.97
C PHE A 370 -15.81 -20.90 16.08
N LEU A 371 -15.98 -19.57 16.17
CA LEU A 371 -15.27 -18.58 15.37
C LEU A 371 -14.68 -17.49 16.25
N ILE A 372 -13.41 -17.16 16.02
CA ILE A 372 -12.74 -16.01 16.63
C ILE A 372 -12.57 -14.93 15.56
N LEU A 373 -13.04 -13.72 15.83
CA LEU A 373 -12.80 -12.52 15.01
C LEU A 373 -11.64 -11.75 15.65
N MET A 374 -10.45 -11.83 15.05
CA MET A 374 -9.27 -11.12 15.51
C MET A 374 -9.08 -9.84 14.72
N VAL A 375 -9.04 -8.71 15.42
CA VAL A 375 -9.00 -7.38 14.83
C VAL A 375 -7.68 -6.68 15.15
N PRO A 376 -6.69 -6.71 14.25
CA PRO A 376 -5.51 -5.86 14.34
C PRO A 376 -5.90 -4.39 14.27
N VAL A 377 -5.53 -3.64 15.30
CA VAL A 377 -5.87 -2.22 15.39
C VAL A 377 -4.71 -1.44 16.00
N ALA A 378 -4.61 -0.15 15.70
CA ALA A 378 -3.58 0.70 16.28
C ALA A 378 -3.92 1.04 17.75
N PRO A 379 -2.93 1.16 18.66
CA PRO A 379 -3.12 1.47 20.08
C PRO A 379 -4.04 2.67 20.32
N GLY A 380 -3.77 3.79 19.64
CA GLY A 380 -4.53 5.03 19.77
C GLY A 380 -5.93 5.02 19.14
N ASN A 381 -6.31 3.98 18.39
CA ASN A 381 -7.56 3.97 17.63
C ASN A 381 -8.75 3.39 18.44
N VAL A 382 -9.00 3.98 19.62
CA VAL A 382 -10.06 3.57 20.56
C VAL A 382 -11.45 3.65 19.91
N ALA A 383 -11.73 4.75 19.19
CA ALA A 383 -13.03 4.98 18.56
C ALA A 383 -13.41 3.89 17.54
N THR A 384 -12.43 3.32 16.82
CA THR A 384 -12.70 2.20 15.92
C THR A 384 -12.98 0.92 16.69
N ARG A 385 -12.24 0.63 17.77
CA ARG A 385 -12.57 -0.53 18.63
C ARG A 385 -13.98 -0.43 19.19
N ASP A 386 -14.36 0.75 19.69
CA ASP A 386 -15.70 1.00 20.21
C ASP A 386 -16.78 0.85 19.13
N ALA A 387 -16.54 1.37 17.92
CA ALA A 387 -17.47 1.19 16.80
C ALA A 387 -17.67 -0.29 16.44
N ILE A 388 -16.59 -1.09 16.44
CA ILE A 388 -16.66 -2.53 16.18
C ILE A 388 -17.43 -3.23 17.30
N ARG A 389 -17.15 -2.90 18.58
CA ARG A 389 -17.92 -3.40 19.74
C ARG A 389 -19.39 -3.04 19.69
N GLN A 390 -19.75 -1.91 19.09
CA GLN A 390 -21.14 -1.45 18.98
C GLN A 390 -21.86 -1.98 17.74
N THR A 391 -21.15 -2.60 16.80
CA THR A 391 -21.68 -3.09 15.52
C THR A 391 -21.49 -4.60 15.39
N TRP A 392 -20.80 -5.04 14.33
CA TRP A 392 -20.66 -6.46 13.97
C TRP A 392 -19.82 -7.24 14.99
N GLY A 393 -18.92 -6.59 15.74
CA GLY A 393 -18.09 -7.24 16.75
C GLY A 393 -18.86 -7.67 18.01
N ASN A 394 -20.09 -7.21 18.18
CA ASN A 394 -20.96 -7.54 19.33
C ASN A 394 -21.72 -8.87 19.16
N GLU A 395 -21.73 -9.46 17.96
CA GLU A 395 -22.55 -10.65 17.70
C GLU A 395 -21.90 -11.90 18.31
N LYS A 396 -22.45 -12.39 19.43
CA LYS A 396 -21.88 -13.52 20.20
C LYS A 396 -22.41 -14.90 19.84
N LEU A 397 -23.67 -15.00 19.41
CA LEU A 397 -24.31 -16.25 19.02
C LEU A 397 -25.00 -16.03 17.67
N VAL A 398 -24.45 -16.63 16.62
CA VAL A 398 -24.90 -16.43 15.23
C VAL A 398 -25.14 -17.79 14.62
N LEU A 399 -26.38 -18.03 14.15
CA LEU A 399 -26.79 -19.33 13.59
C LEU A 399 -26.45 -20.54 14.50
N GLY A 400 -26.59 -20.35 15.82
CA GLY A 400 -26.28 -21.37 16.83
C GLY A 400 -24.77 -21.58 17.10
N GLN A 401 -23.90 -20.80 16.45
CA GLN A 401 -22.45 -20.87 16.65
C GLN A 401 -21.95 -19.73 17.54
N GLN A 402 -21.08 -20.05 18.49
CA GLN A 402 -20.45 -19.05 19.36
C GLN A 402 -19.35 -18.29 18.61
N VAL A 403 -19.43 -16.97 18.61
CA VAL A 403 -18.50 -16.06 17.95
C VAL A 403 -17.89 -15.12 19.00
N GLU A 404 -16.57 -14.96 19.00
CA GLU A 404 -15.89 -14.07 19.93
C GLU A 404 -14.98 -13.10 19.18
N THR A 405 -15.06 -11.81 19.52
CA THR A 405 -14.23 -10.75 18.95
C THR A 405 -13.14 -10.37 19.93
N VAL A 406 -11.90 -10.29 19.46
CA VAL A 406 -10.74 -9.83 20.25
C VAL A 406 -9.91 -8.85 19.41
N PHE A 407 -9.32 -7.85 20.05
CA PHE A 407 -8.46 -6.88 19.40
C PHE A 407 -6.99 -7.18 19.69
N ILE A 408 -6.13 -7.04 18.69
CA ILE A 408 -4.68 -7.19 18.87
C ILE A 408 -3.93 -5.89 18.61
N VAL A 409 -3.10 -5.51 19.58
CA VAL A 409 -2.34 -4.25 19.61
C VAL A 409 -0.88 -4.50 20.00
N GLY A 410 0.02 -3.64 19.52
CA GLY A 410 1.41 -3.57 19.99
C GLY A 410 1.60 -2.46 21.02
N LEU A 411 2.86 -2.09 21.26
CA LEU A 411 3.22 -0.91 22.04
C LEU A 411 2.90 0.37 21.25
N PRO A 412 2.30 1.38 21.90
CA PRO A 412 2.13 2.70 21.28
C PRO A 412 3.48 3.37 21.01
N GLY A 413 3.54 4.22 20.00
CA GLY A 413 4.74 4.97 19.62
C GLY A 413 4.58 6.49 19.77
N GLY A 414 5.68 7.22 19.70
CA GLY A 414 5.70 8.68 19.73
C GLY A 414 5.63 9.28 21.14
N SER A 415 5.52 10.62 21.22
CA SER A 415 5.59 11.37 22.48
C SER A 415 4.43 11.08 23.44
N ASP A 416 3.30 10.62 22.93
CA ASP A 416 2.08 10.30 23.70
C ASP A 416 2.00 8.81 24.09
N ALA A 417 3.06 8.02 23.84
CA ALA A 417 3.04 6.56 24.02
C ALA A 417 2.66 6.14 25.44
N LYS A 418 3.18 6.83 26.47
CA LYS A 418 2.87 6.51 27.87
C LYS A 418 1.38 6.69 28.18
N HIS A 419 0.81 7.81 27.76
CA HIS A 419 -0.62 8.10 27.97
C HIS A 419 -1.52 7.12 27.20
N GLN A 420 -1.14 6.76 25.97
CA GLN A 420 -1.86 5.73 25.20
C GLN A 420 -1.78 4.36 25.88
N GLN A 421 -0.65 4.00 26.48
CA GLN A 421 -0.50 2.75 27.22
C GLN A 421 -1.38 2.72 28.47
N GLU A 422 -1.47 3.82 29.21
CA GLU A 422 -2.36 3.97 30.37
C GLU A 422 -3.83 3.83 29.96
N LYS A 423 -4.23 4.46 28.84
CA LYS A 423 -5.59 4.30 28.28
C LYS A 423 -5.90 2.87 27.85
N LEU A 424 -4.96 2.17 27.23
CA LEU A 424 -5.14 0.76 26.87
C LEU A 424 -5.34 -0.13 28.09
N GLN A 425 -4.61 0.13 29.19
CA GLN A 425 -4.79 -0.62 30.44
C GLN A 425 -6.18 -0.38 31.04
N GLN A 426 -6.64 0.87 31.06
CA GLN A 426 -8.00 1.22 31.50
C GLN A 426 -9.07 0.57 30.61
N GLU A 427 -8.88 0.59 29.30
CA GLU A 427 -9.78 -0.06 28.35
C GLU A 427 -9.85 -1.57 28.57
N ASN A 428 -8.71 -2.24 28.78
CA ASN A 428 -8.68 -3.66 29.05
C ASN A 428 -9.37 -4.04 30.36
N GLN A 429 -9.23 -3.21 31.41
CA GLN A 429 -9.95 -3.39 32.67
C GLN A 429 -11.46 -3.30 32.51
N LEU A 430 -11.95 -2.61 31.47
CA LEU A 430 -13.37 -2.46 31.21
C LEU A 430 -13.93 -3.57 30.30
N TYR A 431 -13.24 -3.88 29.21
CA TYR A 431 -13.77 -4.76 28.16
C TYR A 431 -13.18 -6.17 28.15
N HIS A 432 -11.99 -6.38 28.70
CA HIS A 432 -11.27 -7.65 28.71
C HIS A 432 -11.21 -8.35 27.33
N ASP A 433 -11.00 -7.58 26.27
CA ASP A 433 -10.97 -8.04 24.87
C ASP A 433 -9.70 -7.63 24.11
N LEU A 434 -8.67 -7.14 24.83
CA LEU A 434 -7.39 -6.69 24.25
C LEU A 434 -6.29 -7.73 24.45
N ILE A 435 -5.64 -8.13 23.35
CA ILE A 435 -4.35 -8.84 23.36
C ILE A 435 -3.26 -7.82 23.03
N GLN A 436 -2.30 -7.63 23.92
CA GLN A 436 -1.13 -6.79 23.70
C GLN A 436 0.16 -7.58 23.82
N SER A 437 1.06 -7.39 22.84
CA SER A 437 2.43 -7.88 22.88
C SER A 437 3.43 -6.74 22.78
N ASN A 438 4.63 -6.95 23.30
CA ASN A 438 5.67 -5.93 23.47
C ASN A 438 6.45 -5.55 22.17
N PHE A 439 5.82 -5.66 20.99
CA PHE A 439 6.41 -5.16 19.74
C PHE A 439 5.97 -3.72 19.46
N GLN A 440 6.81 -2.92 18.80
CA GLN A 440 6.43 -1.56 18.40
C GLN A 440 5.32 -1.61 17.34
N ASP A 441 4.15 -1.04 17.64
CA ASP A 441 3.05 -1.01 16.69
C ASP A 441 3.35 0.00 15.56
N SER A 442 3.38 -0.49 14.33
CA SER A 442 3.55 0.31 13.13
C SER A 442 3.05 -0.44 11.91
N TYR A 443 2.80 0.29 10.82
CA TYR A 443 2.41 -0.30 9.55
C TYR A 443 3.46 -1.31 9.02
N TYR A 444 4.75 -1.02 9.18
CA TYR A 444 5.82 -1.91 8.74
C TYR A 444 5.97 -3.16 9.62
N ASN A 445 5.41 -3.14 10.84
CA ASN A 445 5.43 -4.28 11.77
C ASN A 445 4.12 -5.11 11.75
N LEU A 446 3.27 -4.95 10.73
CA LEU A 446 2.05 -5.74 10.60
C LEU A 446 2.33 -7.25 10.60
N THR A 447 3.41 -7.68 9.95
CA THR A 447 3.82 -9.08 9.97
C THR A 447 4.12 -9.57 11.38
N ILE A 448 4.80 -8.78 12.21
CA ILE A 448 5.01 -9.14 13.64
C ILE A 448 3.67 -9.26 14.35
N LYS A 449 2.76 -8.29 14.14
CA LYS A 449 1.42 -8.30 14.74
C LYS A 449 0.64 -9.56 14.38
N THR A 450 0.64 -9.97 13.10
CA THR A 450 0.02 -11.22 12.66
C THR A 450 0.72 -12.43 13.26
N MET A 451 2.04 -12.49 13.27
CA MET A 451 2.72 -13.67 13.81
C MET A 451 2.45 -13.85 15.31
N VAL A 452 2.43 -12.77 16.07
CA VAL A 452 2.02 -12.77 17.49
C VAL A 452 0.54 -13.17 17.65
N MET A 453 -0.34 -12.74 16.75
CA MET A 453 -1.74 -13.19 16.71
C MET A 453 -1.82 -14.73 16.55
N LEU A 454 -1.02 -15.29 15.65
CA LEU A 454 -0.95 -16.75 15.44
C LEU A 454 -0.36 -17.48 16.65
N GLU A 455 0.66 -16.91 17.30
CA GLU A 455 1.25 -17.46 18.54
C GLU A 455 0.21 -17.57 19.65
N TRP A 456 -0.58 -16.51 19.84
CA TRP A 456 -1.65 -16.50 20.83
C TRP A 456 -2.71 -17.57 20.52
N LEU A 457 -3.17 -17.64 19.26
CA LEU A 457 -4.14 -18.65 18.83
C LEU A 457 -3.64 -20.08 19.06
N ALA A 458 -2.40 -20.36 18.69
CA ALA A 458 -1.80 -21.68 18.82
C ALA A 458 -1.64 -22.09 20.29
N ALA A 459 -1.34 -21.15 21.18
CA ALA A 459 -1.16 -21.42 22.60
C ALA A 459 -2.47 -21.45 23.39
N HIS A 460 -3.49 -20.67 23.01
CA HIS A 460 -4.70 -20.47 23.83
C HIS A 460 -5.98 -21.06 23.22
N CYS A 461 -6.12 -21.11 21.89
CA CYS A 461 -7.42 -21.37 21.23
C CYS A 461 -7.46 -22.68 20.44
N THR A 462 -6.88 -23.76 20.97
CA THR A 462 -6.75 -25.06 20.28
C THR A 462 -8.06 -25.77 19.95
N LYS A 463 -9.18 -25.36 20.54
CA LYS A 463 -10.51 -25.97 20.35
C LYS A 463 -11.46 -25.18 19.46
N ALA A 464 -11.12 -23.94 19.09
CA ALA A 464 -11.94 -23.19 18.15
C ALA A 464 -11.88 -23.83 16.76
N SER A 465 -12.90 -23.62 15.92
CA SER A 465 -12.94 -24.22 14.57
C SER A 465 -12.29 -23.31 13.54
N PHE A 466 -12.63 -22.01 13.57
CA PHE A 466 -12.11 -21.03 12.64
C PHE A 466 -11.68 -19.74 13.34
N VAL A 467 -10.75 -19.03 12.69
CA VAL A 467 -10.39 -17.67 13.03
C VAL A 467 -10.46 -16.81 11.78
N MET A 468 -11.02 -15.62 11.92
CA MET A 468 -10.96 -14.58 10.91
C MET A 468 -10.06 -13.46 11.39
N LYS A 469 -9.05 -13.11 10.61
CA LYS A 469 -8.38 -11.83 10.74
C LYS A 469 -9.15 -10.80 9.93
N ILE A 470 -9.42 -9.65 10.53
CA ILE A 470 -10.15 -8.56 9.88
C ILE A 470 -9.55 -7.20 10.26
N ASP A 471 -9.26 -6.37 9.26
CA ASP A 471 -8.77 -5.02 9.49
C ASP A 471 -9.87 -4.13 10.11
N SER A 472 -9.43 -3.15 10.90
CA SER A 472 -10.32 -2.31 11.67
C SER A 472 -11.20 -1.34 10.84
N ASP A 473 -10.96 -1.24 9.53
CA ASP A 473 -11.70 -0.43 8.56
C ASP A 473 -12.61 -1.28 7.66
N VAL A 474 -13.06 -2.46 8.12
CA VAL A 474 -13.88 -3.40 7.36
C VAL A 474 -15.25 -3.59 8.02
N ILE A 475 -16.33 -3.62 7.21
CA ILE A 475 -17.64 -4.10 7.66
C ILE A 475 -17.70 -5.63 7.50
N LEU A 476 -18.23 -6.32 8.52
CA LEU A 476 -18.43 -7.76 8.51
C LEU A 476 -19.92 -8.12 8.61
N ASN A 477 -20.38 -8.97 7.70
CA ASN A 477 -21.67 -9.66 7.80
C ASN A 477 -21.43 -11.04 8.46
N VAL A 478 -21.48 -11.08 9.79
CA VAL A 478 -21.20 -12.29 10.58
C VAL A 478 -22.13 -13.46 10.22
N PRO A 479 -23.44 -13.27 9.99
CA PRO A 479 -24.32 -14.35 9.52
C PRO A 479 -23.87 -14.99 8.21
N ASN A 480 -23.46 -14.20 7.21
CA ASN A 480 -22.96 -14.73 5.94
C ASN A 480 -21.65 -15.50 6.12
N LEU A 481 -20.75 -15.00 6.97
CA LEU A 481 -19.52 -15.71 7.33
C LEU A 481 -19.81 -17.06 8.00
N VAL A 482 -20.66 -17.07 9.02
CA VAL A 482 -21.00 -18.32 9.73
C VAL A 482 -21.67 -19.29 8.77
N LYS A 483 -22.57 -18.83 7.90
CA LYS A 483 -23.20 -19.66 6.86
C LYS A 483 -22.15 -20.32 5.95
N LEU A 484 -21.14 -19.59 5.49
CA LEU A 484 -20.03 -20.15 4.73
C LEU A 484 -19.27 -21.22 5.53
N LEU A 485 -18.98 -20.96 6.81
CA LEU A 485 -18.13 -21.83 7.63
C LEU A 485 -18.83 -23.10 8.14
N VAL A 486 -20.14 -23.06 8.36
CA VAL A 486 -20.92 -24.24 8.76
C VAL A 486 -21.29 -25.12 7.57
N ASP A 487 -21.18 -24.61 6.34
CA ASP A 487 -21.46 -25.38 5.13
C ASP A 487 -20.62 -26.68 5.12
N PRO A 488 -21.22 -27.85 4.84
CA PRO A 488 -20.51 -29.13 4.79
C PRO A 488 -19.41 -29.19 3.72
N SER A 489 -19.52 -28.38 2.65
CA SER A 489 -18.51 -28.30 1.58
C SER A 489 -17.26 -27.50 2.00
N THR A 490 -17.36 -26.65 3.02
CA THR A 490 -16.24 -25.87 3.52
C THR A 490 -15.28 -26.74 4.31
N ALA A 491 -14.03 -26.83 3.84
CA ALA A 491 -12.97 -27.60 4.49
C ALA A 491 -12.72 -27.12 5.93
N LYS A 492 -12.50 -28.08 6.84
CA LYS A 492 -12.31 -27.82 8.28
C LYS A 492 -10.85 -27.84 8.74
N GLN A 493 -9.93 -28.20 7.86
CA GLN A 493 -8.49 -28.28 8.12
C GLN A 493 -7.71 -27.81 6.91
N ASN A 494 -6.49 -27.29 7.13
CA ASN A 494 -5.66 -26.69 6.08
C ASN A 494 -6.44 -25.71 5.18
N TYR A 495 -7.43 -25.02 5.76
CA TYR A 495 -8.35 -24.19 5.03
C TYR A 495 -8.04 -22.73 5.30
N MET A 496 -7.82 -21.95 4.24
CA MET A 496 -7.68 -20.50 4.34
C MET A 496 -8.38 -19.85 3.15
N THR A 497 -9.26 -18.88 3.38
CA THR A 497 -10.03 -18.18 2.34
C THR A 497 -10.11 -16.68 2.62
N GLY A 498 -10.61 -15.93 1.64
CA GLY A 498 -10.71 -14.47 1.60
C GLY A 498 -10.71 -14.04 0.14
N LEU A 499 -10.37 -12.78 -0.16
CA LEU A 499 -10.10 -12.40 -1.56
C LEU A 499 -8.69 -12.84 -1.94
N VAL A 500 -8.53 -13.94 -2.67
CA VAL A 500 -7.20 -14.49 -3.00
C VAL A 500 -6.56 -13.75 -4.17
N TRP A 501 -5.33 -13.27 -3.98
CA TRP A 501 -4.54 -12.68 -5.05
C TRP A 501 -3.67 -13.73 -5.73
N TRP A 502 -4.22 -14.35 -6.77
CA TRP A 502 -3.46 -15.22 -7.66
C TRP A 502 -2.53 -14.41 -8.56
N HIS A 503 -1.30 -14.90 -8.74
CA HIS A 503 -0.28 -14.25 -9.59
C HIS A 503 0.02 -12.80 -9.19
N SER A 504 0.04 -12.51 -7.88
CA SER A 504 0.34 -11.18 -7.36
C SER A 504 1.77 -10.78 -7.74
N PRO A 505 1.98 -9.73 -8.55
CA PRO A 505 3.32 -9.35 -8.97
C PRO A 505 4.09 -8.71 -7.80
N VAL A 506 5.36 -9.08 -7.67
CA VAL A 506 6.29 -8.38 -6.78
C VAL A 506 6.60 -7.03 -7.40
N LEU A 507 6.06 -5.94 -6.83
CA LEU A 507 6.22 -4.60 -7.37
C LEU A 507 7.70 -4.17 -7.32
N ARG A 508 8.29 -3.91 -8.48
CA ARG A 508 9.71 -3.55 -8.61
C ARG A 508 9.98 -2.06 -8.77
N ASN A 509 8.92 -1.25 -8.76
CA ASN A 509 9.04 0.19 -8.80
C ASN A 509 9.20 0.71 -7.36
N PRO A 510 10.34 1.37 -7.00
CA PRO A 510 10.59 1.89 -5.65
C PRO A 510 9.58 2.94 -5.17
N PHE A 511 8.80 3.54 -6.08
CA PHE A 511 7.75 4.52 -5.76
C PHE A 511 6.41 3.87 -5.38
N MET A 512 6.28 2.55 -5.51
CA MET A 512 5.06 1.85 -5.11
C MET A 512 5.10 1.51 -3.61
N LYS A 513 3.97 1.67 -2.92
CA LYS A 513 3.82 1.36 -1.48
C LYS A 513 4.32 -0.04 -1.10
N PHE A 514 4.13 -1.00 -2.00
CA PHE A 514 4.50 -2.40 -1.83
C PHE A 514 5.76 -2.78 -2.62
N TYR A 515 6.65 -1.82 -2.85
CA TYR A 515 7.94 -2.07 -3.49
C TYR A 515 8.72 -3.15 -2.74
N MET A 516 9.26 -4.09 -3.50
CA MET A 516 10.12 -5.14 -2.97
C MET A 516 11.31 -5.32 -3.91
N PRO A 517 12.55 -5.11 -3.45
CA PRO A 517 13.74 -5.28 -4.28
C PRO A 517 14.01 -6.76 -4.58
N ARG A 518 14.74 -7.01 -5.68
CA ARG A 518 15.15 -8.37 -6.06
C ARG A 518 16.08 -9.04 -5.06
N SER A 519 16.79 -8.24 -4.27
CA SER A 519 17.65 -8.72 -3.19
C SER A 519 16.86 -9.31 -2.00
N VAL A 520 15.57 -8.98 -1.87
CA VAL A 520 14.71 -9.48 -0.79
C VAL A 520 13.84 -10.63 -1.28
N ILE A 521 13.11 -10.43 -2.38
CA ILE A 521 12.35 -11.47 -3.08
C ILE A 521 12.83 -11.47 -4.53
N ALA A 522 13.39 -12.58 -5.01
CA ALA A 522 13.95 -12.65 -6.37
C ALA A 522 12.87 -12.90 -7.43
N GLU A 523 11.82 -13.63 -7.05
CA GLU A 523 10.68 -14.06 -7.85
C GLU A 523 9.86 -12.88 -8.35
N SER A 524 9.32 -12.96 -9.57
CA SER A 524 8.47 -11.89 -10.11
C SER A 524 7.07 -11.83 -9.50
N GLU A 525 6.64 -12.90 -8.81
CA GLU A 525 5.33 -13.04 -8.21
C GLU A 525 5.43 -13.58 -6.79
N TYR A 526 4.55 -13.12 -5.91
CA TYR A 526 4.32 -13.75 -4.62
C TYR A 526 3.53 -15.05 -4.80
N PRO A 527 3.70 -16.05 -3.91
CA PRO A 527 2.78 -17.18 -3.83
C PRO A 527 1.34 -16.70 -3.60
N PRO A 528 0.30 -17.47 -3.95
CA PRO A 528 -1.08 -17.07 -3.68
C PRO A 528 -1.33 -16.80 -2.19
N TYR A 529 -2.00 -15.70 -1.89
CA TYR A 529 -2.41 -15.31 -0.54
C TYR A 529 -3.76 -14.58 -0.55
N PRO A 530 -4.59 -14.74 0.49
CA PRO A 530 -5.76 -13.89 0.66
C PRO A 530 -5.33 -12.48 1.12
N LEU A 531 -5.95 -11.44 0.57
CA LEU A 531 -5.62 -10.05 0.89
C LEU A 531 -5.78 -9.73 2.37
N GLY A 532 -4.87 -8.91 2.90
CA GLY A 532 -4.76 -8.60 4.32
C GLY A 532 -6.01 -7.97 4.95
N PHE A 533 -6.90 -7.30 4.21
CA PHE A 533 -8.07 -6.64 4.80
C PHE A 533 -9.00 -7.62 5.55
N ALA A 534 -9.13 -8.85 5.06
CA ALA A 534 -9.99 -9.88 5.65
C ALA A 534 -9.65 -11.26 5.10
N TYR A 535 -9.34 -12.21 5.99
CA TYR A 535 -9.19 -13.62 5.65
C TYR A 535 -9.59 -14.53 6.80
N VAL A 536 -10.02 -15.74 6.48
CA VAL A 536 -10.42 -16.78 7.42
C VAL A 536 -9.47 -17.96 7.29
N MET A 537 -9.13 -18.60 8.40
CA MET A 537 -8.41 -19.86 8.41
C MET A 537 -8.97 -20.85 9.43
N SER A 538 -8.81 -22.14 9.16
CA SER A 538 -9.06 -23.19 10.14
C SER A 538 -8.00 -23.15 11.25
N LEU A 539 -8.40 -23.47 12.48
CA LEU A 539 -7.55 -23.30 13.68
C LEU A 539 -6.35 -24.25 13.75
N ASP A 540 -6.23 -25.21 12.83
CA ASP A 540 -5.03 -26.04 12.70
C ASP A 540 -3.88 -25.33 11.98
N LEU A 541 -4.13 -24.22 11.28
CA LEU A 541 -3.12 -23.48 10.52
C LEU A 541 -2.17 -22.60 11.34
N PRO A 542 -2.58 -21.86 12.39
CA PRO A 542 -1.67 -21.02 13.17
C PRO A 542 -0.40 -21.75 13.62
N GLY A 543 -0.54 -22.92 14.27
CA GLY A 543 0.61 -23.72 14.70
C GLY A 543 1.49 -24.23 13.55
N LYS A 544 0.88 -24.61 12.42
CA LYS A 544 1.62 -25.05 11.22
C LYS A 544 2.41 -23.92 10.59
N ILE A 545 1.79 -22.74 10.44
CA ILE A 545 2.43 -21.53 9.91
C ILE A 545 3.61 -21.13 10.80
N LEU A 546 3.41 -21.12 12.11
CA LEU A 546 4.49 -20.85 13.07
C LEU A 546 5.64 -21.84 12.93
N GLY A 547 5.35 -23.13 12.72
CA GLY A 547 6.37 -24.17 12.56
C GLY A 547 7.29 -23.98 11.35
N VAL A 548 6.80 -23.41 10.25
CA VAL A 548 7.62 -23.14 9.05
C VAL A 548 8.18 -21.72 8.99
N SER A 549 7.61 -20.79 9.76
CA SER A 549 7.97 -19.38 9.71
C SER A 549 9.46 -19.08 9.96
N PRO A 550 10.22 -19.80 10.82
CA PRO A 550 11.65 -19.53 11.02
C PRO A 550 12.51 -19.84 9.79
N GLU A 551 12.02 -20.65 8.86
CA GLU A 551 12.72 -20.98 7.61
C GLU A 551 12.53 -19.90 6.53
N ILE A 552 11.63 -18.94 6.74
CA ILE A 552 11.22 -17.96 5.75
C ILE A 552 11.55 -16.58 6.31
N LYS A 553 12.38 -15.82 5.58
CA LYS A 553 12.76 -14.48 6.03
C LYS A 553 11.53 -13.54 5.99
N PRO A 554 11.08 -12.98 7.13
CA PRO A 554 9.84 -12.21 7.15
C PRO A 554 9.93 -10.89 6.41
N ILE A 555 8.89 -10.54 5.67
CA ILE A 555 8.75 -9.26 4.96
C ILE A 555 7.66 -8.40 5.60
N TYR A 556 7.67 -7.08 5.38
CA TYR A 556 6.67 -6.16 5.95
C TYR A 556 5.26 -6.28 5.33
N ILE A 557 5.14 -6.95 4.19
CA ILE A 557 3.87 -7.23 3.52
C ILE A 557 3.31 -8.53 4.11
N GLU A 558 2.49 -8.36 5.14
CA GLU A 558 2.01 -9.42 6.03
C GLU A 558 1.24 -10.55 5.33
N ASP A 559 0.28 -10.19 4.47
CA ASP A 559 -0.54 -11.15 3.73
C ASP A 559 0.29 -11.95 2.71
N ALA A 560 1.21 -11.28 2.01
CA ALA A 560 2.18 -11.95 1.14
C ALA A 560 3.12 -12.90 1.91
N TYR A 561 3.55 -12.51 3.12
CA TYR A 561 4.36 -13.37 3.98
C TYR A 561 3.60 -14.63 4.42
N LEU A 562 2.31 -14.52 4.75
CA LEU A 562 1.47 -15.70 5.00
C LEU A 562 1.39 -16.60 3.76
N GLY A 563 1.27 -16.04 2.55
CA GLY A 563 1.34 -16.80 1.30
C GLY A 563 2.64 -17.59 1.14
N MET A 564 3.77 -16.99 1.53
CA MET A 564 5.06 -17.69 1.55
C MET A 564 5.06 -18.88 2.53
N CYS A 565 4.48 -18.70 3.72
CA CYS A 565 4.33 -19.77 4.71
C CYS A 565 3.42 -20.91 4.21
N LEU A 566 2.27 -20.57 3.61
CA LEU A 566 1.35 -21.55 3.02
C LEU A 566 2.02 -22.37 1.91
N LYS A 567 2.76 -21.70 1.01
CA LYS A 567 3.54 -22.38 -0.04
C LYS A 567 4.55 -23.36 0.56
N ARG A 568 5.24 -22.98 1.63
CA ARG A 568 6.22 -23.86 2.31
C ARG A 568 5.55 -25.06 2.99
N LEU A 569 4.32 -24.91 3.46
CA LEU A 569 3.48 -25.98 4.02
C LEU A 569 2.85 -26.89 2.96
N GLY A 570 2.85 -26.49 1.68
CA GLY A 570 2.08 -27.19 0.64
C GLY A 570 0.57 -27.00 0.77
N VAL A 571 0.13 -25.96 1.49
CA VAL A 571 -1.28 -25.57 1.62
C VAL A 571 -1.56 -24.44 0.61
N SER A 572 -2.68 -24.52 -0.12
CA SER A 572 -3.11 -23.45 -1.03
C SER A 572 -4.33 -22.73 -0.45
N PRO A 573 -4.38 -21.39 -0.50
CA PRO A 573 -5.61 -20.68 -0.15
C PRO A 573 -6.72 -21.03 -1.15
N THR A 574 -7.97 -20.91 -0.71
CA THR A 574 -9.18 -21.22 -1.49
C THR A 574 -9.96 -19.95 -1.77
N ASP A 575 -10.35 -19.74 -3.02
CA ASP A 575 -11.28 -18.66 -3.39
C ASP A 575 -12.63 -18.84 -2.68
N PRO A 576 -13.34 -17.74 -2.37
CA PRO A 576 -14.68 -17.84 -1.83
C PRO A 576 -15.63 -18.38 -2.92
N PRO A 577 -16.77 -19.00 -2.56
CA PRO A 577 -17.71 -19.53 -3.54
C PRO A 577 -18.20 -18.49 -4.56
N GLU A 578 -18.30 -17.22 -4.16
CA GLU A 578 -18.60 -16.10 -5.05
C GLU A 578 -17.60 -14.96 -4.83
N GLU A 579 -17.06 -14.40 -5.92
CA GLU A 579 -16.09 -13.28 -5.87
C GLU A 579 -16.63 -12.05 -5.12
N THR A 580 -17.95 -11.85 -5.11
CA THR A 580 -18.61 -10.71 -4.46
C THR A 580 -18.72 -10.83 -2.93
N MET A 581 -18.30 -11.96 -2.34
CA MET A 581 -18.32 -12.13 -0.88
C MET A 581 -17.26 -11.29 -0.18
N PHE A 582 -16.16 -10.96 -0.85
CA PHE A 582 -15.04 -10.20 -0.27
C PHE A 582 -14.72 -9.02 -1.18
N LEU A 583 -15.01 -7.79 -0.73
CA LEU A 583 -14.88 -6.58 -1.55
C LEU A 583 -13.85 -5.61 -0.97
N VAL A 584 -12.95 -5.13 -1.84
CA VAL A 584 -11.94 -4.12 -1.49
C VAL A 584 -12.17 -2.87 -2.33
N ASN A 585 -12.23 -1.73 -1.66
CA ASN A 585 -12.43 -0.39 -2.22
C ASN A 585 -13.56 -0.35 -3.27
N PRO A 586 -14.81 -0.66 -2.89
CA PRO A 586 -15.93 -0.58 -3.82
C PRO A 586 -16.05 0.83 -4.40
N SER A 587 -16.24 0.94 -5.72
CA SER A 587 -16.26 2.23 -6.43
C SER A 587 -17.45 3.11 -6.06
N HIS A 588 -18.52 2.51 -5.54
CA HIS A 588 -19.72 3.17 -5.06
C HIS A 588 -20.17 2.57 -3.73
N SER A 589 -21.03 3.30 -3.02
CA SER A 589 -21.62 2.76 -1.81
C SER A 589 -22.42 1.49 -2.14
N LEU A 590 -22.23 0.43 -1.35
CA LEU A 590 -22.89 -0.85 -1.57
C LEU A 590 -24.41 -0.68 -1.45
N SER A 591 -25.13 -1.15 -2.47
CA SER A 591 -26.58 -1.29 -2.41
C SER A 591 -26.97 -2.30 -1.34
N SER A 592 -28.22 -2.26 -0.88
CA SER A 592 -28.64 -3.20 0.15
C SER A 592 -28.50 -4.64 -0.37
N CYS A 593 -28.84 -4.90 -1.64
CA CYS A 593 -28.66 -6.22 -2.28
C CYS A 593 -27.18 -6.65 -2.35
N SER A 594 -26.24 -5.72 -2.46
CA SER A 594 -24.82 -6.04 -2.37
C SER A 594 -24.43 -6.41 -0.92
N LEU A 595 -24.93 -5.65 0.05
CA LEU A 595 -24.68 -5.89 1.48
C LEU A 595 -25.27 -7.22 1.99
N SER A 596 -26.36 -7.69 1.39
CA SER A 596 -26.98 -8.97 1.76
C SER A 596 -26.15 -10.19 1.34
N LYS A 597 -25.26 -10.03 0.34
CA LYS A 597 -24.40 -11.09 -0.19
C LYS A 597 -22.97 -11.03 0.33
N VAL A 598 -22.47 -9.84 0.64
CA VAL A 598 -21.09 -9.66 1.09
C VAL A 598 -20.85 -10.33 2.44
N ILE A 599 -19.66 -10.89 2.63
CA ILE A 599 -19.12 -11.29 3.93
C ILE A 599 -18.33 -10.12 4.51
N ALA A 600 -17.33 -9.61 3.78
CA ALA A 600 -16.49 -8.50 4.23
C ALA A 600 -16.29 -7.44 3.14
N SER A 601 -16.37 -6.18 3.51
CA SER A 601 -16.03 -5.05 2.62
C SER A 601 -15.25 -3.98 3.35
N THR A 602 -14.20 -3.44 2.73
CA THR A 602 -13.55 -2.22 3.24
C THR A 602 -14.53 -1.05 3.30
N THR A 603 -14.37 -0.20 4.31
CA THR A 603 -15.15 1.02 4.54
C THR A 603 -14.22 2.22 4.59
N THR A 604 -14.75 3.40 4.23
CA THR A 604 -13.98 4.66 4.23
C THR A 604 -14.07 5.41 5.57
N SER A 605 -15.00 5.02 6.45
CA SER A 605 -15.21 5.65 7.76
C SER A 605 -16.06 4.78 8.69
N ILE A 606 -15.98 5.05 10.00
CA ILE A 606 -16.89 4.47 11.02
C ILE A 606 -18.36 4.75 10.67
N LEU A 607 -18.68 5.94 10.16
CA LEU A 607 -20.07 6.28 9.80
C LEU A 607 -20.60 5.36 8.70
N GLN A 608 -19.78 5.05 7.69
CA GLN A 608 -20.15 4.11 6.65
C GLN A 608 -20.27 2.68 7.18
N MET A 609 -19.36 2.25 8.07
CA MET A 609 -19.46 0.94 8.72
C MET A 609 -20.76 0.80 9.51
N ASN A 610 -21.13 1.82 10.29
CA ASN A 610 -22.36 1.84 11.06
C ASN A 610 -23.60 1.83 10.14
N ASP A 611 -23.63 2.63 9.07
CA ASP A 611 -24.72 2.62 8.07
C ASP A 611 -24.89 1.22 7.46
N TYR A 612 -23.78 0.60 7.03
CA TYR A 612 -23.82 -0.72 6.43
C TYR A 612 -24.29 -1.79 7.41
N TRP A 613 -23.80 -1.74 8.65
CA TRP A 613 -24.24 -2.66 9.69
C TRP A 613 -25.74 -2.52 9.98
N GLU A 614 -26.24 -1.31 10.17
CA GLU A 614 -27.68 -1.04 10.36
C GLU A 614 -28.53 -1.59 9.23
N ARG A 615 -28.08 -1.40 7.98
CA ARG A 615 -28.77 -1.92 6.79
C ARG A 615 -28.72 -3.43 6.69
N ILE A 616 -27.63 -4.08 7.13
CA ILE A 616 -27.54 -5.54 7.25
C ILE A 616 -28.52 -6.04 8.32
N LYS A 617 -28.55 -5.40 9.50
CA LYS A 617 -29.41 -5.80 10.63
C LYS A 617 -30.90 -5.69 10.35
N ARG A 618 -31.33 -4.67 9.60
CA ARG A 618 -32.74 -4.49 9.22
C ARG A 618 -33.28 -5.62 8.35
N GLY A 619 -32.39 -6.46 7.79
CA GLY A 619 -32.76 -7.45 6.81
C GLY A 619 -33.03 -6.78 5.47
N VAL A 620 -32.24 -7.11 4.48
CA VAL A 620 -32.38 -6.51 3.16
C VAL A 620 -33.40 -7.29 2.34
N GLN A 621 -34.48 -6.63 1.91
CA GLN A 621 -35.25 -7.08 0.75
C GLN A 621 -34.50 -6.70 -0.54
N CYS A 622 -34.14 -7.71 -1.32
CA CYS A 622 -33.41 -7.58 -2.57
C CYS A 622 -34.35 -7.65 -3.77
#